data_AF-A0A327TBZ3-F1
#
_entry.id   AF-A0A327TBZ3-F1
#
_cell.length_a   1.000
_cell.length_b   1.000
_cell.length_c   1.000
_cell.angle_alpha   90.00
_cell.angle_beta   90.00
_cell.angle_gamma   90.00
#
_symmetry.space_group_name_H-M   'P 1'
#
loop_
_entity.id
_entity.type
_entity.pdbx_description
1 polymer ?
#
loop_
_entity_poly.entity_id
_entity_poly.type
_entity_poly.pdbx_seq_one_letter_code
_entity_poly.pdbx_strand_id
1 'polypeptide(L)'
;MRALRTLAVACLALGALTACSSSGSTGAAGAAGSSSPAGSTAPAGGTGSTGASAPAADGAGQGGAKLAPKEALLASAAVMDKAGSAKLTVKGGETDGTADYVWTSPSSFLLTSKTEGKDVNVLFTNDQMYIGATPEMAAVAQGKKWMVISTKDAAGADSAEAGSFAAMMQLMNPSVQLSAAAPTATLVGTETVAGQSATHYRSELKVDDQVAKMQLDPALKSQVLAELKKKGGTATVDLWINAKGELVQQSSVDPTAETGGATNVVTYAQLGSVKATPAPAASEVFSLSDLLQQ
;
A
#
# COMPACT_ATOMS: atom_id res chain seq x y z
N MET A 1 20.36 -20.99 28.53
CA MET A 1 20.36 -19.89 27.53
C MET A 1 20.76 -20.36 26.13
N ARG A 2 20.02 -21.30 25.52
CA ARG A 2 20.29 -21.79 24.14
C ARG A 2 19.01 -21.98 23.28
N ALA A 3 17.86 -21.45 23.71
CA ALA A 3 16.58 -21.61 23.03
C ALA A 3 15.90 -20.28 22.65
N LEU A 4 16.69 -19.23 22.42
CA LEU A 4 16.19 -17.90 22.02
C LEU A 4 16.94 -17.39 20.78
N ARG A 5 16.96 -18.19 19.71
CA ARG A 5 17.67 -17.86 18.45
C ARG A 5 16.81 -18.07 17.22
N THR A 6 15.52 -17.75 17.26
CA THR A 6 14.71 -17.57 16.03
C THR A 6 13.41 -16.85 16.35
N LEU A 7 13.48 -15.55 16.60
CA LEU A 7 12.33 -14.67 16.44
C LEU A 7 12.58 -13.86 15.17
N ALA A 8 12.18 -14.43 14.04
CA ALA A 8 12.06 -13.69 12.79
C ALA A 8 10.87 -12.75 12.97
N VAL A 9 11.15 -11.49 13.29
CA VAL A 9 10.15 -10.42 13.30
C VAL A 9 9.75 -10.21 11.85
N ALA A 10 8.62 -10.79 11.45
CA ALA A 10 8.00 -10.50 10.18
C ALA A 10 7.49 -9.05 10.23
N CYS A 11 8.28 -8.13 9.68
CA CYS A 11 7.91 -6.74 9.48
C CYS A 11 6.72 -6.69 8.52
N LEU A 12 5.52 -6.56 9.08
CA LEU A 12 4.26 -6.40 8.35
C LEU A 12 4.23 -5.00 7.73
N ALA A 13 4.77 -4.90 6.53
CA ALA A 13 4.75 -3.70 5.73
C ALA A 13 4.21 -4.03 4.35
N LEU A 14 2.87 -4.13 4.26
CA LEU A 14 2.05 -4.09 3.05
C LEU A 14 2.84 -3.84 1.75
N GLY A 15 3.49 -4.86 1.20
CA GLY A 15 4.26 -4.81 -0.07
C GLY A 15 5.28 -3.65 -0.20
N ALA A 16 5.66 -3.00 0.90
CA ALA A 16 6.37 -1.72 0.88
C ALA A 16 7.61 -1.71 1.77
N LEU A 17 7.87 -2.67 2.65
CA LEU A 17 9.13 -2.73 3.42
C LEU A 17 9.63 -4.15 3.75
N THR A 18 9.57 -5.11 2.82
CA THR A 18 10.31 -6.37 3.00
C THR A 18 11.79 -6.19 2.64
N ALA A 19 12.56 -5.75 3.64
CA ALA A 19 14.00 -5.98 3.68
C ALA A 19 14.24 -7.38 4.27
N CYS A 20 14.81 -8.28 3.47
CA CYS A 20 15.52 -9.43 3.98
C CYS A 20 16.84 -9.60 3.24
N SER A 21 17.90 -9.51 4.02
CA SER A 21 19.28 -9.83 3.77
C SER A 21 19.48 -11.09 2.93
N SER A 22 20.28 -10.98 1.88
CA SER A 22 21.15 -12.08 1.47
C SER A 22 22.50 -11.53 1.02
N SER A 23 23.49 -11.72 1.89
CA SER A 23 24.91 -11.58 1.56
C SER A 23 25.27 -12.54 0.42
N GLY A 24 25.93 -12.02 -0.63
CA GLY A 24 26.37 -12.83 -1.76
C GLY A 24 27.47 -12.17 -2.60
N SER A 25 28.72 -12.53 -2.28
CA SER A 25 29.89 -12.72 -3.15
C SER A 25 30.24 -11.67 -4.22
N THR A 26 31.33 -10.93 -3.96
CA THR A 26 32.29 -10.48 -4.97
C THR A 26 33.01 -11.67 -5.61
N GLY A 27 32.95 -11.78 -6.94
CA GLY A 27 33.70 -12.76 -7.73
C GLY A 27 33.73 -12.33 -9.20
N ALA A 28 34.91 -12.38 -9.80
CA ALA A 28 35.34 -11.56 -10.92
C ALA A 28 35.25 -12.22 -12.31
N ALA A 29 35.41 -11.34 -13.32
CA ALA A 29 36.14 -11.54 -14.59
C ALA A 29 35.51 -12.35 -15.74
N GLY A 30 35.71 -11.82 -16.95
CA GLY A 30 35.59 -12.51 -18.26
C GLY A 30 34.69 -11.73 -19.23
N ALA A 31 35.15 -10.72 -19.95
CA ALA A 31 35.96 -10.75 -21.18
C ALA A 31 35.18 -11.03 -22.48
N ALA A 32 35.29 -10.05 -23.39
CA ALA A 32 35.36 -10.13 -24.86
C ALA A 32 34.16 -10.62 -25.68
N GLY A 33 33.85 -9.87 -26.77
CA GLY A 33 32.98 -10.36 -27.83
C GLY A 33 32.46 -9.30 -28.79
N SER A 34 33.34 -8.75 -29.62
CA SER A 34 33.10 -7.89 -30.79
C SER A 34 32.06 -8.41 -31.80
N SER A 35 31.27 -7.51 -32.40
CA SER A 35 31.25 -7.20 -33.86
C SER A 35 29.94 -6.56 -34.35
N SER A 36 30.02 -5.32 -34.84
CA SER A 36 29.20 -4.77 -35.94
C SER A 36 29.89 -5.17 -37.28
N PRO A 37 29.31 -5.05 -38.51
CA PRO A 37 28.28 -4.07 -38.92
C PRO A 37 27.27 -4.46 -40.05
N ALA A 38 26.38 -3.50 -40.34
CA ALA A 38 25.86 -3.04 -41.64
C ALA A 38 24.92 -3.88 -42.54
N GLY A 39 23.91 -3.17 -43.09
CA GLY A 39 23.12 -3.52 -44.28
C GLY A 39 21.63 -3.22 -44.11
N SER A 40 21.17 -1.97 -44.21
CA SER A 40 20.76 -1.26 -45.45
C SER A 40 19.46 -1.76 -46.10
N THR A 41 18.48 -0.84 -46.18
CA THR A 41 17.47 -0.58 -47.25
C THR A 41 15.99 -0.58 -46.82
N ALA A 42 15.44 0.63 -46.74
CA ALA A 42 14.04 0.96 -47.02
C ALA A 42 13.92 1.30 -48.54
N PRO A 43 12.76 1.72 -49.12
CA PRO A 43 11.44 1.99 -48.53
C PRO A 43 10.24 1.52 -49.40
N ALA A 44 9.02 1.84 -48.94
CA ALA A 44 7.92 2.46 -49.69
C ALA A 44 6.53 1.79 -49.56
N GLY A 45 5.58 2.57 -49.03
CA GLY A 45 4.31 2.85 -49.68
C GLY A 45 3.10 2.01 -49.26
N GLY A 46 2.08 2.66 -48.68
CA GLY A 46 0.74 2.05 -48.57
C GLY A 46 -0.20 2.71 -47.56
N THR A 47 -0.70 3.90 -47.88
CA THR A 47 -1.88 4.57 -47.31
C THR A 47 -3.13 3.68 -47.26
N GLY A 48 -3.90 3.72 -46.16
CA GLY A 48 -5.25 3.17 -46.14
C GLY A 48 -5.89 3.08 -44.75
N SER A 49 -6.64 4.12 -44.39
CA SER A 49 -7.54 4.22 -43.23
C SER A 49 -8.56 3.08 -43.16
N THR A 50 -8.70 2.43 -41.99
CA THR A 50 -9.99 1.98 -41.44
C THR A 50 -9.85 1.85 -39.92
N GLY A 51 -10.41 2.81 -39.19
CA GLY A 51 -10.64 2.67 -37.75
C GLY A 51 -11.67 1.56 -37.52
N ALA A 52 -11.26 0.52 -36.81
CA ALA A 52 -12.16 -0.50 -36.29
C ALA A 52 -12.38 -0.23 -34.81
N SER A 53 -13.61 0.19 -34.53
CA SER A 53 -14.19 0.49 -33.23
C SER A 53 -13.98 -0.63 -32.21
N ALA A 54 -13.58 -0.24 -31.00
CA ALA A 54 -13.77 -1.08 -29.82
C ALA A 54 -15.28 -1.29 -29.59
N PRO A 55 -15.71 -2.48 -29.13
CA PRO A 55 -17.12 -2.72 -28.86
C PRO A 55 -17.57 -1.86 -27.68
N ALA A 56 -18.56 -1.01 -27.93
CA ALA A 56 -19.31 -0.32 -26.89
C ALA A 56 -20.08 -1.36 -26.07
N ALA A 57 -19.75 -1.46 -24.77
CA ALA A 57 -20.57 -2.17 -23.82
C ALA A 57 -21.83 -1.33 -23.54
N ASP A 58 -22.91 -1.62 -24.27
CA ASP A 58 -24.26 -1.16 -23.97
C ASP A 58 -24.78 -1.88 -22.71
N GLY A 59 -24.46 -1.30 -21.56
CA GLY A 59 -25.09 -1.59 -20.27
C GLY A 59 -26.03 -0.46 -19.89
N ALA A 60 -27.32 -0.63 -20.14
CA ALA A 60 -28.38 0.30 -19.81
C ALA A 60 -28.48 0.51 -18.28
N GLY A 61 -28.24 1.75 -17.85
CA GLY A 61 -28.55 2.28 -16.53
C GLY A 61 -28.91 3.76 -16.66
N GLN A 62 -30.15 4.11 -16.35
CA GLN A 62 -30.70 5.46 -16.48
C GLN A 62 -29.93 6.49 -15.63
N GLY A 63 -29.60 7.63 -16.24
CA GLY A 63 -29.90 8.93 -15.62
C GLY A 63 -28.83 9.66 -14.80
N GLY A 64 -27.54 9.40 -15.01
CA GLY A 64 -26.48 10.30 -14.56
C GLY A 64 -25.49 10.52 -15.70
N ALA A 65 -25.10 11.77 -15.98
CA ALA A 65 -24.01 12.02 -16.91
C ALA A 65 -22.79 11.20 -16.46
N LYS A 66 -22.37 10.23 -17.27
CA LYS A 66 -21.25 9.35 -16.94
C LYS A 66 -19.99 10.20 -16.94
N LEU A 67 -19.48 10.49 -15.75
CA LEU A 67 -18.23 11.24 -15.58
C LEU A 67 -17.11 10.55 -16.38
N ALA A 68 -16.21 11.34 -16.97
CA ALA A 68 -15.00 10.79 -17.55
C ALA A 68 -14.20 10.07 -16.44
N PRO A 69 -13.42 9.01 -16.75
CA PRO A 69 -12.68 8.25 -15.73
C PRO A 69 -11.86 9.11 -14.76
N LYS A 70 -11.14 10.11 -15.28
CA LYS A 70 -10.39 11.08 -14.48
C LYS A 70 -11.29 11.84 -13.50
N GLU A 71 -12.43 12.34 -13.97
CA GLU A 71 -13.38 13.10 -13.14
C GLU A 71 -14.03 12.20 -12.08
N ALA A 72 -14.35 10.96 -12.43
CA ALA A 72 -14.90 9.98 -11.50
C ALA A 72 -13.93 9.67 -10.36
N LEU A 73 -12.63 9.47 -10.65
CA LEU A 73 -11.62 9.23 -9.62
C LEU A 73 -11.37 10.46 -8.75
N LEU A 74 -11.35 11.67 -9.31
CA LEU A 74 -11.22 12.90 -8.52
C LEU A 74 -12.45 13.15 -7.64
N ALA A 75 -13.65 12.90 -8.14
CA ALA A 75 -14.88 12.97 -7.35
C ALA A 75 -14.86 11.95 -6.21
N SER A 76 -14.43 10.72 -6.49
CA SER A 76 -14.27 9.67 -5.48
C SER A 76 -13.21 10.04 -4.44
N ALA A 77 -12.08 10.64 -4.86
CA ALA A 77 -11.07 11.13 -3.94
C ALA A 77 -11.66 12.13 -2.93
N ALA A 78 -12.53 13.05 -3.37
CA ALA A 78 -13.22 13.98 -2.49
C ALA A 78 -14.22 13.30 -1.54
N VAL A 79 -14.92 12.25 -1.99
CA VAL A 79 -15.80 11.43 -1.14
C VAL A 79 -14.99 10.72 -0.06
N MET A 80 -13.88 10.10 -0.43
CA MET A 80 -12.98 9.42 0.52
C MET A 80 -12.33 10.41 1.49
N ASP A 81 -11.92 11.59 1.03
CA ASP A 81 -11.36 12.63 1.87
C ASP A 81 -12.36 13.10 2.93
N LYS A 82 -13.61 13.35 2.51
CA LYS A 82 -14.71 13.71 3.41
C LYS A 82 -15.05 12.60 4.41
N ALA A 83 -14.95 11.33 4.01
CA ALA A 83 -15.20 10.20 4.89
C ALA A 83 -14.13 10.11 5.99
N GLY A 84 -12.85 10.31 5.65
CA GLY A 84 -11.74 10.36 6.61
C GLY A 84 -11.38 9.05 7.32
N SER A 85 -12.21 8.02 7.17
CA SER A 85 -12.04 6.72 7.83
C SER A 85 -12.81 5.60 7.14
N ALA A 86 -12.40 4.35 7.36
CA ALA A 86 -13.10 3.14 6.93
C ALA A 86 -12.63 1.91 7.71
N LYS A 87 -13.48 0.87 7.74
CA LYS A 87 -13.02 -0.50 8.00
C LYS A 87 -12.47 -1.09 6.72
N LEU A 88 -11.31 -1.72 6.81
CA LEU A 88 -10.65 -2.37 5.69
C LEU A 88 -10.70 -3.89 5.89
N THR A 89 -10.80 -4.61 4.78
CA THR A 89 -10.39 -6.02 4.70
C THR A 89 -9.24 -6.11 3.72
N VAL A 90 -8.11 -6.63 4.17
CA VAL A 90 -6.90 -6.82 3.36
C VAL A 90 -6.76 -8.30 3.06
N LYS A 91 -6.52 -8.61 1.79
CA LYS A 91 -6.27 -9.97 1.31
C LYS A 91 -5.11 -9.97 0.33
N GLY A 92 -4.34 -11.05 0.35
CA GLY A 92 -3.19 -11.22 -0.52
C GLY A 92 -1.96 -10.43 -0.05
N GLY A 93 -0.86 -10.61 -0.76
CA GLY A 93 0.46 -10.15 -0.32
C GLY A 93 0.95 -10.94 0.89
N GLU A 94 1.55 -10.23 1.86
CA GLU A 94 2.17 -10.81 3.05
C GLU A 94 1.18 -11.02 4.21
N THR A 95 -0.02 -10.43 4.15
CA THR A 95 -0.92 -10.40 5.32
C THR A 95 -2.39 -10.31 4.95
N ASP A 96 -3.16 -11.28 5.42
CA ASP A 96 -4.62 -11.22 5.44
C ASP A 96 -5.10 -10.67 6.78
N GLY A 97 -6.11 -9.81 6.76
CA GLY A 97 -6.65 -9.25 7.99
C GLY A 97 -7.76 -8.22 7.80
N THR A 98 -8.18 -7.64 8.91
CA THR A 98 -9.10 -6.49 8.94
C THR A 98 -8.41 -5.32 9.60
N ALA A 99 -8.70 -4.10 9.16
CA ALA A 99 -8.14 -2.92 9.79
C ALA A 99 -9.17 -1.82 10.05
N ASP A 100 -8.98 -1.09 11.14
CA ASP A 100 -9.65 0.18 11.39
C ASP A 100 -8.69 1.30 10.97
N TYR A 101 -9.04 2.01 9.90
CA TYR A 101 -8.19 3.03 9.31
C TYR A 101 -8.85 4.41 9.38
N VAL A 102 -8.14 5.36 9.98
CA VAL A 102 -8.49 6.78 10.03
C VAL A 102 -7.32 7.57 9.45
N TRP A 103 -7.53 8.19 8.29
CA TRP A 103 -6.51 8.97 7.59
C TRP A 103 -6.61 10.48 7.84
N THR A 104 -7.69 10.94 8.47
CA THR A 104 -7.81 12.31 9.00
C THR A 104 -7.24 12.41 10.41
N SER A 105 -6.87 13.62 10.83
CA SER A 105 -6.35 13.84 12.19
C SER A 105 -7.45 13.70 13.28
N PRO A 106 -7.21 12.99 14.40
CA PRO A 106 -6.01 12.19 14.68
C PRO A 106 -6.01 10.90 13.84
N SER A 107 -4.91 10.64 13.12
CA SER A 107 -4.80 9.46 12.27
C SER A 107 -4.44 8.22 13.08
N SER A 108 -4.98 7.08 12.67
CA SER A 108 -4.65 5.79 13.28
C SER A 108 -4.87 4.65 12.30
N PHE A 109 -4.10 3.59 12.43
CA PHE A 109 -4.27 2.36 11.68
C PHE A 109 -4.12 1.17 12.63
N LEU A 110 -5.23 0.49 12.92
CA LEU A 110 -5.24 -0.74 13.72
C LEU A 110 -5.50 -1.92 12.79
N LEU A 111 -4.47 -2.69 12.48
CA LEU A 111 -4.57 -3.96 11.75
C LEU A 111 -4.72 -5.12 12.73
N THR A 112 -5.66 -6.00 12.45
CA THR A 112 -5.80 -7.31 13.09
C THR A 112 -5.63 -8.37 12.00
N SER A 113 -4.56 -9.15 12.11
CA SER A 113 -4.28 -10.31 11.26
C SER A 113 -4.29 -11.59 12.07
N LYS A 114 -4.23 -12.75 11.39
CA LYS A 114 -4.10 -14.05 12.06
C LYS A 114 -2.76 -14.70 11.74
N THR A 115 -2.04 -15.07 12.78
CA THR A 115 -0.81 -15.85 12.68
C THR A 115 -0.98 -17.10 13.54
N GLU A 116 -0.86 -18.29 12.92
CA GLU A 116 -1.06 -19.58 13.60
C GLU A 116 -2.40 -19.68 14.34
N GLY A 117 -3.45 -19.08 13.77
CA GLY A 117 -4.81 -19.07 14.36
C GLY A 117 -4.99 -18.11 15.54
N LYS A 118 -3.96 -17.38 15.95
CA LYS A 118 -4.01 -16.33 16.97
C LYS A 118 -4.10 -14.96 16.30
N ASP A 119 -4.85 -14.04 16.90
CA ASP A 119 -4.92 -12.67 16.43
C ASP A 119 -3.61 -11.92 16.77
N VAL A 120 -3.06 -11.24 15.78
CA VAL A 120 -1.93 -10.32 15.92
C VAL A 120 -2.44 -8.93 15.60
N ASN A 121 -2.24 -8.01 16.53
CA ASN A 121 -2.66 -6.62 16.36
C ASN A 121 -1.44 -5.75 16.11
N VAL A 122 -1.55 -4.85 15.15
CA VAL A 122 -0.57 -3.78 14.91
C VAL A 122 -1.33 -2.47 14.90
N LEU A 123 -1.04 -1.60 15.85
CA LEU A 123 -1.62 -0.27 15.97
C LEU A 123 -0.55 0.75 15.66
N PHE A 124 -0.82 1.60 14.68
CA PHE A 124 -0.07 2.83 14.48
C PHE A 124 -0.91 4.02 14.88
N THR A 125 -0.37 4.85 15.76
CA THR A 125 -1.01 6.07 16.28
C THR A 125 0.05 6.96 16.93
N ASN A 126 -0.12 8.27 16.87
CA ASN A 126 0.82 9.25 17.47
C ASN A 126 2.30 9.01 17.10
N ASP A 127 2.58 8.73 15.82
CA ASP A 127 3.93 8.45 15.29
C ASP A 127 4.64 7.25 15.93
N GLN A 128 3.89 6.35 16.56
CA GLN A 128 4.39 5.14 17.20
C GLN A 128 3.69 3.90 16.63
N MET A 129 4.44 2.81 16.59
CA MET A 129 3.92 1.48 16.27
C MET A 129 3.83 0.67 17.55
N TYR A 130 2.67 0.05 17.75
CA TYR A 130 2.39 -0.85 18.86
C TYR A 130 2.05 -2.23 18.29
N ILE A 131 2.72 -3.25 18.78
CA ILE A 131 2.45 -4.64 18.43
C ILE A 131 1.77 -5.30 19.62
N GLY A 132 0.64 -5.95 19.39
CA GLY A 132 -0.05 -6.74 20.39
C GLY A 132 0.86 -7.87 20.87
N ALA A 133 1.10 -7.92 22.17
CA ALA A 133 1.94 -8.92 22.79
C ALA A 133 1.28 -10.31 22.66
N THR A 134 2.06 -11.29 22.21
CA THR A 134 1.63 -12.68 22.31
C THR A 134 1.59 -13.12 23.78
N PRO A 135 0.89 -14.21 24.14
CA PRO A 135 0.90 -14.73 25.51
C PRO A 135 2.33 -14.94 26.06
N GLU A 136 3.24 -15.37 25.20
CA GLU A 136 4.65 -15.61 25.54
C GLU A 136 5.39 -14.28 25.80
N MET A 137 5.15 -13.25 24.98
CA MET A 137 5.70 -11.90 25.21
C MET A 137 5.13 -11.27 26.48
N ALA A 138 3.83 -11.40 26.70
CA ALA A 138 3.17 -10.86 27.89
C ALA A 138 3.71 -11.51 29.17
N ALA A 139 4.04 -12.80 29.16
CA ALA A 139 4.62 -13.49 30.31
C ALA A 139 5.96 -12.90 30.76
N VAL A 140 6.83 -12.52 29.82
CA VAL A 140 8.12 -11.88 30.12
C VAL A 140 7.99 -10.37 30.36
N ALA A 141 6.94 -9.75 29.84
CA ALA A 141 6.64 -8.32 30.00
C ALA A 141 5.72 -8.01 31.19
N GLN A 142 5.69 -8.87 32.22
CA GLN A 142 4.88 -8.68 33.44
C GLN A 142 3.37 -8.48 33.17
N GLY A 143 2.84 -9.18 32.15
CA GLY A 143 1.43 -9.13 31.76
C GLY A 143 1.05 -7.95 30.87
N LYS A 144 2.01 -7.12 30.43
CA LYS A 144 1.77 -6.02 29.50
C LYS A 144 1.33 -6.54 28.13
N LYS A 145 0.41 -5.82 27.49
CA LYS A 145 -0.32 -6.28 26.30
C LYS A 145 0.19 -5.69 24.99
N TRP A 146 1.03 -4.67 25.07
CA TRP A 146 1.52 -3.97 23.89
C TRP A 146 3.02 -3.77 23.98
N MET A 147 3.72 -4.11 22.91
CA MET A 147 5.09 -3.71 22.69
C MET A 147 5.10 -2.41 21.88
N VAL A 148 5.70 -1.34 22.40
CA VAL A 148 5.96 -0.14 21.60
C VAL A 148 7.29 -0.28 20.88
N ILE A 149 7.28 0.06 19.59
CA ILE A 149 8.48 0.25 18.79
C ILE A 149 8.50 1.72 18.43
N SER A 150 9.45 2.45 18.99
CA SER A 150 9.68 3.81 18.54
C SER A 150 10.31 3.76 17.16
N THR A 151 9.90 4.66 16.28
CA THR A 151 10.50 4.83 14.95
C THR A 151 11.99 5.18 15.02
N LYS A 152 12.48 5.65 16.18
CA LYS A 152 13.91 5.86 16.46
C LYS A 152 14.67 4.59 16.84
N ASP A 153 14.00 3.59 17.40
CA ASP A 153 14.64 2.33 17.79
C ASP A 153 14.65 1.31 16.64
N ALA A 154 13.66 1.38 15.74
CA ALA A 154 13.63 0.59 14.51
C ALA A 154 14.66 1.09 13.48
N ALA A 155 14.98 2.38 13.55
CA ALA A 155 16.02 2.98 12.76
C ALA A 155 17.36 2.82 13.49
N GLY A 156 18.23 1.91 13.06
CA GLY A 156 19.62 1.91 13.53
C GLY A 156 20.26 3.30 13.35
N ALA A 157 21.37 3.58 14.05
CA ALA A 157 21.99 4.92 14.11
C ALA A 157 22.31 5.58 12.73
N ASP A 158 22.26 4.83 11.63
CA ASP A 158 22.51 5.29 10.26
C ASP A 158 21.32 5.10 9.28
N SER A 159 20.15 4.62 9.72
CA SER A 159 19.09 4.28 8.76
C SER A 159 18.17 5.47 8.48
N ALA A 160 18.46 6.13 7.36
CA ALA A 160 17.50 6.88 6.55
C ALA A 160 16.38 5.98 5.96
N GLU A 161 16.08 4.85 6.58
CA GLU A 161 15.17 3.83 6.07
C GLU A 161 13.78 4.01 6.68
N ALA A 162 12.79 4.07 5.78
CA ALA A 162 11.36 4.17 6.03
C ALA A 162 10.88 5.52 6.57
N GLY A 163 10.36 6.34 5.66
CA GLY A 163 9.65 7.58 5.95
C GLY A 163 8.67 7.40 7.11
N SER A 164 8.59 8.45 7.93
CA SER A 164 7.80 8.47 9.16
C SER A 164 6.40 7.87 9.00
N PHE A 165 5.80 7.44 10.11
CA PHE A 165 4.41 6.98 10.12
C PHE A 165 3.46 7.91 9.32
N ALA A 166 3.66 9.23 9.43
CA ALA A 166 2.96 10.22 8.61
C ALA A 166 3.08 9.97 7.09
N ALA A 167 4.29 9.65 6.59
CA ALA A 167 4.50 9.28 5.19
C ALA A 167 3.76 7.98 4.82
N MET A 168 3.82 6.95 5.67
CA MET A 168 3.08 5.70 5.45
C MET A 168 1.57 5.95 5.38
N MET A 169 1.03 6.76 6.29
CA MET A 169 -0.39 7.13 6.28
C MET A 169 -0.78 7.91 5.04
N GLN A 170 0.06 8.81 4.53
CA GLN A 170 -0.20 9.52 3.28
C GLN A 170 -0.13 8.57 2.07
N LEU A 171 0.77 7.59 2.08
CA LEU A 171 0.89 6.58 1.03
C LEU A 171 -0.36 5.70 0.97
N MET A 172 -0.93 5.33 2.11
CA MET A 172 -2.14 4.50 2.24
C MET A 172 -3.45 5.29 2.08
N ASN A 173 -3.40 6.62 2.08
CA ASN A 173 -4.60 7.44 2.05
C ASN A 173 -5.35 7.25 0.72
N PRO A 174 -6.60 6.75 0.73
CA PRO A 174 -7.34 6.49 -0.50
C PRO A 174 -7.60 7.75 -1.33
N SER A 175 -7.75 8.93 -0.72
CA SER A 175 -7.96 10.17 -1.47
C SER A 175 -6.71 10.59 -2.25
N VAL A 176 -5.52 10.39 -1.66
CA VAL A 176 -4.23 10.62 -2.31
C VAL A 176 -4.04 9.65 -3.47
N GLN A 177 -4.30 8.36 -3.25
CA GLN A 177 -4.14 7.33 -4.29
C GLN A 177 -5.09 7.54 -5.47
N LEU A 178 -6.38 7.80 -5.21
CA LEU A 178 -7.36 8.10 -6.26
C LEU A 178 -6.97 9.34 -7.07
N SER A 179 -6.52 10.40 -6.39
CA SER A 179 -6.08 11.64 -7.05
C SER A 179 -4.85 11.44 -7.93
N ALA A 180 -3.92 10.60 -7.50
CA ALA A 180 -2.71 10.29 -8.24
C ALA A 180 -2.97 9.32 -9.41
N ALA A 181 -3.95 8.42 -9.27
CA ALA A 181 -4.38 7.50 -10.33
C ALA A 181 -5.28 8.17 -11.40
N ALA A 182 -5.95 9.28 -11.07
CA ALA A 182 -6.92 9.93 -11.96
C ALA A 182 -6.39 10.28 -13.39
N PRO A 183 -5.16 10.79 -13.58
CA PRO A 183 -4.70 11.25 -14.90
C PRO A 183 -4.61 10.16 -15.97
N THR A 184 -4.36 8.90 -15.57
CA THR A 184 -4.15 7.74 -16.45
C THR A 184 -5.30 6.74 -16.37
N ALA A 185 -6.39 7.11 -15.70
CA ALA A 185 -7.51 6.23 -15.47
C ALA A 185 -8.26 5.87 -16.75
N THR A 186 -8.57 4.60 -16.89
CA THR A 186 -9.37 4.03 -17.97
C THR A 186 -10.55 3.27 -17.39
N LEU A 187 -11.70 3.37 -18.05
CA LEU A 187 -12.87 2.58 -17.68
C LEU A 187 -12.69 1.15 -18.19
N VAL A 188 -12.82 0.17 -17.29
CA VAL A 188 -12.79 -1.25 -17.64
C VAL A 188 -14.21 -1.80 -17.79
N GLY A 189 -15.10 -1.48 -16.86
CA GLY A 189 -16.48 -1.97 -16.90
C GLY A 189 -17.26 -1.70 -15.62
N THR A 190 -18.33 -2.45 -15.42
CA THR A 190 -19.14 -2.46 -14.19
C THR A 190 -19.30 -3.90 -13.74
N GLU A 191 -19.09 -4.15 -12.45
CA GLU A 191 -19.20 -5.48 -11.86
C GLU A 191 -19.65 -5.41 -10.41
N THR A 192 -19.96 -6.57 -9.81
CA THR A 192 -20.34 -6.64 -8.39
C THR A 192 -19.12 -7.01 -7.54
N VAL A 193 -18.75 -6.11 -6.63
CA VAL A 193 -17.63 -6.29 -5.69
C VAL A 193 -18.11 -6.07 -4.28
N ALA A 194 -17.73 -6.96 -3.35
CA ALA A 194 -18.16 -6.91 -1.95
C ALA A 194 -19.70 -6.77 -1.77
N GLY A 195 -20.47 -7.40 -2.67
CA GLY A 195 -21.93 -7.35 -2.67
C GLY A 195 -22.54 -6.03 -3.19
N GLN A 196 -21.75 -5.15 -3.80
CA GLN A 196 -22.19 -3.87 -4.34
C GLN A 196 -21.84 -3.75 -5.83
N SER A 197 -22.73 -3.16 -6.62
CA SER A 197 -22.41 -2.78 -8.00
C SER A 197 -21.41 -1.62 -8.00
N ALA A 198 -20.30 -1.77 -8.72
CA ALA A 198 -19.21 -0.81 -8.80
C ALA A 198 -18.70 -0.66 -10.23
N THR A 199 -18.27 0.55 -10.58
CA THR A 199 -17.56 0.83 -11.82
C THR A 199 -16.08 0.56 -11.60
N HIS A 200 -15.51 -0.28 -12.45
CA HIS A 200 -14.11 -0.68 -12.42
C HIS A 200 -13.28 0.25 -13.31
N TYR A 201 -12.25 0.83 -12.72
CA TYR A 201 -11.24 1.63 -13.38
C TYR A 201 -9.87 0.98 -13.23
N ARG A 202 -9.05 1.11 -14.27
CA ARG A 202 -7.63 0.74 -14.24
C ARG A 202 -6.77 1.97 -14.47
N SER A 203 -5.70 2.10 -13.71
CA SER A 203 -4.78 3.22 -13.81
C SER A 203 -3.34 2.78 -13.62
N GLU A 204 -2.42 3.52 -14.24
CA GLU A 204 -0.99 3.46 -13.94
C GLU A 204 -0.65 4.58 -12.96
N LEU A 205 -0.34 4.20 -11.73
CA LEU A 205 0.08 5.09 -10.66
C LEU A 205 1.58 5.35 -10.77
N LYS A 206 1.97 6.59 -11.03
CA LYS A 206 3.37 7.00 -11.01
C LYS A 206 3.79 7.41 -9.60
N VAL A 207 4.96 6.96 -9.17
CA VAL A 207 5.50 7.29 -7.84
C VAL A 207 5.65 8.80 -7.66
N ASP A 208 6.16 9.50 -8.68
CA ASP A 208 6.30 10.96 -8.66
C ASP A 208 4.95 11.67 -8.43
N ASP A 209 3.91 11.24 -9.13
CA ASP A 209 2.56 11.82 -9.01
C ASP A 209 1.97 11.55 -7.61
N GLN A 210 2.17 10.34 -7.09
CA GLN A 210 1.70 9.98 -5.75
C GLN A 210 2.38 10.82 -4.67
N VAL A 211 3.71 10.91 -4.69
CA VAL A 211 4.47 11.70 -3.69
C VAL A 211 4.16 13.18 -3.80
N ALA A 212 3.94 13.71 -5.01
CA ALA A 212 3.53 15.09 -5.22
C ALA A 212 2.22 15.43 -4.49
N LYS A 213 1.28 14.48 -4.43
CA LYS A 213 -0.04 14.64 -3.77
C LYS A 213 -0.02 14.47 -2.26
N MET A 214 1.03 13.90 -1.68
CA MET A 214 1.13 13.72 -0.23
C MET A 214 1.25 15.06 0.50
N GLN A 215 0.72 15.15 1.71
CA GLN A 215 0.85 16.32 2.59
C GLN A 215 2.02 16.12 3.57
N LEU A 216 3.24 16.16 3.04
CA LEU A 216 4.48 15.97 3.80
C LEU A 216 5.41 17.18 3.60
N ASP A 217 6.35 17.37 4.54
CA ASP A 217 7.42 18.35 4.35
C ASP A 217 8.33 18.00 3.16
N PRO A 218 8.99 18.98 2.53
CA PRO A 218 9.77 18.73 1.32
C PRO A 218 10.93 17.73 1.50
N ALA A 219 11.57 17.71 2.67
CA ALA A 219 12.70 16.82 2.93
C ALA A 219 12.22 15.37 3.02
N LEU A 220 11.13 15.13 3.76
CA LEU A 220 10.50 13.82 3.85
C LEU A 220 9.92 13.37 2.51
N LYS A 221 9.30 14.26 1.72
CA LYS A 221 8.87 13.92 0.34
C LYS A 221 10.03 13.41 -0.50
N SER A 222 11.18 14.07 -0.45
CA SER A 222 12.36 13.67 -1.20
C SER A 222 12.86 12.27 -0.79
N GLN A 223 12.89 12.00 0.52
CA GLN A 223 13.27 10.69 1.05
C GLN A 223 12.28 9.60 0.61
N VAL A 224 10.97 9.84 0.77
CA VAL A 224 9.92 8.89 0.35
C VAL A 224 10.01 8.63 -1.15
N LEU A 225 10.21 9.66 -1.97
CA LEU A 225 10.40 9.52 -3.41
C LEU A 225 11.60 8.65 -3.76
N ALA A 226 12.74 8.89 -3.11
CA ALA A 226 13.95 8.12 -3.33
C ALA A 226 13.76 6.64 -2.97
N GLU A 227 13.12 6.34 -1.83
CA GLU A 227 12.85 4.97 -1.41
C GLU A 227 11.88 4.25 -2.34
N LEU A 228 10.77 4.90 -2.72
CA LEU A 228 9.79 4.29 -3.63
C LEU A 228 10.39 4.04 -5.02
N LYS A 229 11.23 4.94 -5.53
CA LYS A 229 11.89 4.77 -6.84
C LYS A 229 12.84 3.58 -6.90
N LYS A 230 13.42 3.15 -5.78
CA LYS A 230 14.23 1.90 -5.73
C LYS A 230 13.40 0.67 -6.10
N LYS A 231 12.07 0.73 -5.96
CA LYS A 231 11.13 -0.36 -6.22
C LYS A 231 10.44 -0.29 -7.58
N GLY A 232 10.69 0.78 -8.33
CA GLY A 232 10.06 1.06 -9.61
C GLY A 232 9.48 2.47 -9.67
N GLY A 233 9.23 2.95 -10.89
CA GLY A 233 8.64 4.28 -11.11
C GLY A 233 7.11 4.28 -11.22
N THR A 234 6.50 3.10 -11.43
CA THR A 234 5.09 2.95 -11.74
C THR A 234 4.51 1.67 -11.14
N ALA A 235 3.21 1.68 -10.87
CA ALA A 235 2.43 0.52 -10.45
C ALA A 235 1.06 0.53 -11.15
N THR A 236 0.56 -0.64 -11.55
CA THR A 236 -0.83 -0.75 -12.05
C THR A 236 -1.77 -0.96 -10.87
N VAL A 237 -2.84 -0.17 -10.83
CA VAL A 237 -3.88 -0.26 -9.81
C VAL A 237 -5.24 -0.41 -10.48
N ASP A 238 -6.06 -1.28 -9.90
CA ASP A 238 -7.46 -1.45 -10.23
C ASP A 238 -8.32 -0.90 -9.08
N LEU A 239 -9.35 -0.14 -9.42
CA LEU A 239 -10.14 0.68 -8.50
C LEU A 239 -11.63 0.48 -8.79
N TRP A 240 -12.40 0.13 -7.77
CA TRP A 240 -13.85 -0.09 -7.87
C TRP A 240 -14.61 0.98 -7.11
N ILE A 241 -15.39 1.79 -7.82
CA ILE A 241 -16.13 2.92 -7.27
C ILE A 241 -17.63 2.66 -7.40
N ASN A 242 -18.36 2.71 -6.29
CA ASN A 242 -19.82 2.50 -6.30
C ASN A 242 -20.58 3.75 -6.77
N ALA A 243 -21.91 3.64 -6.89
CA ALA A 243 -22.77 4.74 -7.34
C ALA A 243 -22.76 5.98 -6.42
N LYS A 244 -22.27 5.86 -5.18
CA LYS A 244 -22.10 6.98 -4.24
C LYS A 244 -20.76 7.68 -4.39
N GLY A 245 -19.89 7.21 -5.30
CA GLY A 245 -18.52 7.70 -5.43
C GLY A 245 -17.57 7.14 -4.37
N GLU A 246 -17.96 6.12 -3.63
CA GLU A 246 -17.11 5.50 -2.61
C GLU A 246 -16.19 4.46 -3.28
N LEU A 247 -14.89 4.49 -2.96
CA LEU A 247 -13.98 3.40 -3.30
C LEU A 247 -14.36 2.20 -2.43
N VAL A 248 -14.82 1.12 -3.04
CA VAL A 248 -15.25 -0.10 -2.33
C VAL A 248 -14.18 -1.19 -2.35
N GLN A 249 -13.33 -1.19 -3.38
CA GLN A 249 -12.19 -2.09 -3.47
C GLN A 249 -11.07 -1.42 -4.25
N GLN A 250 -9.84 -1.76 -3.89
CA GLN A 250 -8.65 -1.52 -4.66
C GLN A 250 -7.86 -2.82 -4.78
N SER A 251 -7.21 -3.03 -5.92
CA SER A 251 -6.19 -4.06 -6.03
C SER A 251 -4.94 -3.56 -6.75
N SER A 252 -3.79 -4.09 -6.35
CA SER A 252 -2.51 -3.85 -7.00
C SER A 252 -1.72 -5.15 -7.07
N VAL A 253 -0.97 -5.31 -8.14
CA VAL A 253 0.05 -6.36 -8.23
C VAL A 253 1.32 -5.81 -7.62
N ASP A 254 1.94 -6.57 -6.73
CA ASP A 254 3.27 -6.23 -6.24
C ASP A 254 4.26 -6.29 -7.41
N PRO A 255 4.89 -5.17 -7.82
CA PRO A 255 5.81 -5.16 -8.95
C PRO A 255 7.11 -5.94 -8.68
N THR A 256 7.39 -6.26 -7.41
CA THR A 256 8.56 -7.04 -6.99
C THR A 256 8.28 -8.53 -6.87
N ALA A 257 7.02 -8.95 -6.94
CA ALA A 257 6.67 -10.35 -6.92
C ALA A 257 7.03 -11.02 -8.26
N GLU A 258 7.58 -12.23 -8.21
CA GLU A 258 7.85 -13.02 -9.42
C GLU A 258 6.57 -13.20 -10.27
N THR A 259 6.74 -13.49 -11.56
CA THR A 259 5.62 -13.65 -12.50
C THR A 259 4.56 -14.61 -11.94
N GLY A 260 3.37 -14.09 -11.59
CA GLY A 260 2.34 -14.80 -10.81
C GLY A 260 2.14 -14.30 -9.37
N GLY A 261 2.76 -13.17 -9.02
CA GLY A 261 2.69 -12.55 -7.70
C GLY A 261 1.29 -12.36 -7.11
N ALA A 262 1.19 -12.50 -5.79
CA ALA A 262 -0.06 -12.34 -5.06
C ALA A 262 -0.62 -10.92 -5.27
N THR A 263 -1.85 -10.84 -5.76
CA THR A 263 -2.56 -9.56 -5.87
C THR A 263 -2.95 -9.08 -4.48
N ASN A 264 -2.53 -7.88 -4.11
CA ASN A 264 -2.99 -7.21 -2.91
C ASN A 264 -4.40 -6.66 -3.18
N VAL A 265 -5.37 -7.01 -2.34
CA VAL A 265 -6.75 -6.53 -2.44
C VAL A 265 -7.14 -5.88 -1.12
N VAL A 266 -7.57 -4.63 -1.19
CA VAL A 266 -8.10 -3.87 -0.06
C VAL A 266 -9.57 -3.56 -0.33
N THR A 267 -10.46 -4.06 0.51
CA THR A 267 -11.89 -3.74 0.46
C THR A 267 -12.22 -2.72 1.54
N TYR A 268 -13.01 -1.71 1.20
CA TYR A 268 -13.42 -0.63 2.11
C TYR A 268 -14.88 -0.80 2.50
N ALA A 269 -15.17 -0.64 3.79
CA ALA A 269 -16.51 -0.70 4.36
C ALA A 269 -16.66 0.34 5.47
N GLN A 270 -17.90 0.63 5.86
CA GLN A 270 -18.19 1.49 7.02
C GLN A 270 -17.50 2.88 6.95
N LEU A 271 -17.46 3.49 5.77
CA LEU A 271 -16.81 4.78 5.54
C LEU A 271 -17.36 5.85 6.50
N GLY A 272 -16.46 6.65 7.07
CA GLY A 272 -16.80 7.77 7.95
C GLY A 272 -17.30 7.40 9.34
N SER A 273 -17.34 6.12 9.68
CA SER A 273 -17.88 5.66 10.97
C SER A 273 -16.83 5.12 11.94
N VAL A 274 -15.59 4.93 11.47
CA VAL A 274 -14.49 4.41 12.28
C VAL A 274 -13.85 5.56 13.06
N LYS A 275 -13.67 5.35 14.37
CA LYS A 275 -13.01 6.32 15.25
C LYS A 275 -11.53 6.00 15.35
N ALA A 276 -10.72 7.04 15.54
CA ALA A 276 -9.30 6.86 15.75
C ALA A 276 -9.05 6.00 16.99
N THR A 277 -8.17 5.01 16.87
CA THR A 277 -7.77 4.16 17.99
C THR A 277 -6.72 4.91 18.80
N PRO A 278 -6.96 5.18 20.10
CA PRO A 278 -6.00 5.87 20.94
C PRO A 278 -4.76 4.99 21.21
N ALA A 279 -3.65 5.62 21.56
CA ALA A 279 -2.49 4.90 22.07
C ALA A 279 -2.85 4.07 23.31
N PRO A 280 -2.29 2.86 23.48
CA PRO A 280 -2.47 2.08 24.69
C PRO A 280 -1.97 2.84 25.93
N ALA A 281 -2.53 2.52 27.09
CA ALA A 281 -2.08 3.13 28.34
C ALA A 281 -0.62 2.74 28.63
N ALA A 282 0.18 3.66 29.17
CA ALA A 282 1.60 3.39 29.47
C ALA A 282 1.82 2.18 30.40
N SER A 283 0.86 1.89 31.28
CA SER A 283 0.87 0.69 32.15
C SER A 283 0.69 -0.62 31.39
N GLU A 284 0.17 -0.60 30.18
CA GLU A 284 -0.04 -1.77 29.32
C GLU A 284 1.08 -1.96 28.29
N VAL A 285 2.06 -1.05 28.25
CA VAL A 285 3.10 -0.98 27.22
C VAL A 285 4.48 -1.32 27.79
N PHE A 286 5.26 -2.11 27.05
CA PHE A 286 6.70 -2.33 27.26
C PHE A 286 7.47 -2.01 25.98
N SER A 287 8.77 -1.76 26.11
CA SER A 287 9.68 -1.54 24.98
C SER A 287 10.48 -2.80 24.65
N LEU A 288 11.02 -2.88 23.43
CA LEU A 288 11.99 -3.94 23.09
C LEU A 288 13.23 -3.90 24.02
N SER A 289 13.67 -2.70 24.41
CA SER A 289 14.77 -2.52 25.35
C SER A 289 14.50 -3.15 26.71
N ASP A 290 13.24 -3.13 27.18
CA ASP A 290 12.82 -3.77 28.44
C ASP A 290 13.00 -5.29 28.39
N LEU A 291 12.90 -5.91 27.19
CA LEU A 291 13.12 -7.34 27.00
C LEU A 291 14.60 -7.71 26.93
N LEU A 292 15.44 -6.85 26.36
CA LEU A 292 16.87 -7.11 26.18
C LEU A 292 17.69 -6.95 27.47
N GLN A 293 17.12 -6.30 28.50
CA GLN A 293 17.76 -6.10 29.80
C GLN A 293 17.51 -7.24 30.81
N GLN A 294 16.70 -8.25 30.45
CA GLN A 294 16.44 -9.45 31.28
C GLN A 294 17.45 -10.56 31.00
#